data_AF-A0A8H3D806-F1
#
_entry.id   AF-A0A8H3D806-F1
#
_cell.length_a   1.000
_cell.length_b   1.000
_cell.length_c   1.000
_cell.angle_alpha   90.00
_cell.angle_beta   90.00
_cell.angle_gamma   90.00
#
_symmetry.space_group_name_H-M   'P 1'
#
loop_
_entity.id
_entity.type
_entity.pdbx_description
1 polymer ?
#
loop_
_entity_poly.entity_id
_entity_poly.type
_entity_poly.pdbx_seq_one_letter_code
_entity_poly.pdbx_strand_id
1 'polypeptide(L)'
;MPRSTKVTPKASEHEWHCGDADDDGIQCIGVNLPGVYSTFPTNKKELPTESTRAESGLNIQNVIVECVSPEPTASLANVGNTALCLVTQDDFPLVSCPVLQLLPGDNIVSRLAYAWGSDSAKLDFDLKNSSFNRITLLENLMSRFGSVYGGHWAIVPDIRTLGLINGAAKNHSSRRPPLYLEDFPNAMRWYEYVPLRGNLKVIVRFDPGAETNAGPPVYGIHEFPFLNLRFQSTVHPYFVIVNTAQKAMHARAGRSHIPYLPAQQQHSLDMCIDIYKQWLKNRAGGASNRAHH
;
A
#
# COMPACT_ATOMS: atom_id res chain seq x y z
N MET A 1 -28.20 46.94 36.80
CA MET A 1 -27.23 46.67 35.71
C MET A 1 -25.93 46.14 36.29
N PRO A 2 -25.59 44.87 36.08
CA PRO A 2 -24.22 44.37 36.19
C PRO A 2 -23.63 44.16 34.79
N ARG A 3 -22.44 44.72 34.54
CA ARG A 3 -21.67 44.54 33.31
C ARG A 3 -21.03 43.15 33.30
N SER A 4 -21.44 42.33 32.34
CA SER A 4 -20.77 41.08 31.99
C SER A 4 -19.46 41.38 31.27
N THR A 5 -18.33 41.04 31.90
CA THR A 5 -17.01 41.03 31.26
C THR A 5 -16.85 39.73 30.50
N LYS A 6 -16.91 39.80 29.16
CA LYS A 6 -16.46 38.72 28.27
C LYS A 6 -14.94 38.59 28.39
N VAL A 7 -14.49 37.43 28.85
CA VAL A 7 -13.08 37.01 28.75
C VAL A 7 -12.91 36.34 27.39
N THR A 8 -12.23 37.00 26.47
CA THR A 8 -11.74 36.42 25.22
C THR A 8 -10.41 35.71 25.50
N PRO A 9 -10.24 34.42 25.15
CA PRO A 9 -8.92 33.78 25.25
C PRO A 9 -7.99 34.39 24.21
N LYS A 10 -6.84 34.88 24.67
CA LYS A 10 -5.71 35.31 23.82
C LYS A 10 -5.23 34.10 23.01
N ALA A 11 -5.21 34.24 21.69
CA ALA A 11 -4.44 33.37 20.82
C ALA A 11 -2.96 33.56 21.16
N SER A 12 -2.29 32.48 21.60
CA SER A 12 -0.84 32.44 21.68
C SER A 12 -0.30 32.25 20.27
N GLU A 13 0.25 33.32 19.71
CA GLU A 13 1.14 33.25 18.55
C GLU A 13 2.36 32.40 18.96
N HIS A 14 2.47 31.20 18.38
CA HIS A 14 3.72 30.47 18.35
C HIS A 14 4.25 30.52 16.93
N GLU A 15 5.23 31.41 16.78
CA GLU A 15 6.13 31.59 15.67
C GLU A 15 6.92 30.28 15.47
N TRP A 16 6.72 29.62 14.33
CA TRP A 16 7.48 28.42 13.97
C TRP A 16 8.83 28.84 13.43
N HIS A 17 9.86 28.81 14.29
CA HIS A 17 11.23 28.75 13.83
C HIS A 17 11.49 27.38 13.21
N CYS A 18 11.66 27.35 11.89
CA CYS A 18 12.31 26.23 11.20
C CYS A 18 13.80 26.31 11.51
N GLY A 19 14.23 25.60 12.56
CA GLY A 19 15.63 25.28 12.77
C GLY A 19 15.98 24.02 11.98
N ASP A 20 16.97 24.13 11.10
CA ASP A 20 17.62 22.99 10.48
C ASP A 20 18.20 22.07 11.56
N ALA A 21 17.76 20.81 11.58
CA ALA A 21 18.33 19.79 12.43
C ALA A 21 18.64 18.54 11.59
N ASP A 22 19.92 18.42 11.25
CA ASP A 22 20.56 17.16 10.93
C ASP A 22 20.59 16.24 12.18
N ASP A 23 20.69 14.94 11.91
CA ASP A 23 20.96 13.78 12.81
C ASP A 23 19.86 13.18 13.72
N ASP A 24 19.56 11.91 13.42
CA ASP A 24 19.21 10.80 14.33
C ASP A 24 17.98 10.86 15.27
N GLY A 25 17.00 11.71 14.96
CA GLY A 25 15.70 11.70 15.65
C GLY A 25 14.82 10.49 15.30
N ILE A 26 14.75 9.48 16.18
CA ILE A 26 13.69 8.45 16.17
C ILE A 26 12.35 9.14 16.38
N GLN A 27 11.57 9.33 15.32
CA GLN A 27 10.16 9.69 15.44
C GLN A 27 9.34 8.40 15.54
N CYS A 28 9.21 7.89 16.77
CA CYS A 28 8.20 6.87 17.07
C CYS A 28 6.83 7.48 16.72
N ILE A 29 6.12 6.87 15.76
CA ILE A 29 4.71 7.17 15.53
C ILE A 29 3.94 6.48 16.65
N GLY A 30 4.03 7.06 17.85
CA GLY A 30 3.14 6.73 18.95
C GLY A 30 1.85 7.49 18.73
N VAL A 31 0.79 6.77 18.39
CA VAL A 31 -0.57 7.32 18.48
C VAL A 31 -0.81 7.56 19.96
N ASN A 32 -1.14 8.79 20.33
CA ASN A 32 -1.52 9.13 21.70
C ASN A 32 -2.91 8.51 21.95
N LEU A 33 -2.95 7.25 22.38
CA LEU A 33 -4.17 6.60 22.83
C LEU A 33 -4.54 7.20 24.19
N PRO A 34 -5.74 7.79 24.37
CA PRO A 34 -6.18 8.18 25.71
C PRO A 34 -6.28 6.92 26.59
N GLY A 35 -5.38 6.81 27.58
CA GLY A 35 -5.45 5.77 28.62
C GLY A 35 -4.27 4.80 28.73
N VAL A 36 -3.19 4.94 27.94
CA VAL A 36 -2.02 4.03 28.05
C VAL A 36 -0.72 4.83 28.20
N TYR A 37 -0.19 4.89 29.43
CA TYR A 37 1.18 5.34 29.69
C TYR A 37 2.09 4.11 29.76
N SER A 38 2.99 3.94 28.79
CA SER A 38 4.13 3.03 28.94
C SER A 38 5.38 3.86 29.22
N THR A 39 5.92 3.74 30.42
CA THR A 39 7.24 4.26 30.79
C THR A 39 8.29 3.23 30.39
N PHE A 40 9.19 3.59 29.47
CA PHE A 40 10.39 2.81 29.21
C PHE A 40 11.53 3.33 30.10
N PRO A 41 12.19 2.50 30.92
CA PRO A 41 13.39 2.91 31.62
C PRO A 41 14.58 2.97 30.64
N THR A 42 15.15 4.16 30.48
CA THR A 42 16.44 4.40 29.83
C THR A 42 17.57 4.40 30.85
N ASN A 43 18.48 3.43 30.77
CA ASN A 43 19.90 3.43 31.20
C ASN A 43 20.36 1.97 31.39
N LYS A 44 21.60 1.53 31.18
CA LYS A 44 22.83 1.96 30.49
C LYS A 44 23.75 0.72 30.57
N LYS A 45 24.57 0.52 29.53
CA LYS A 45 25.90 -0.16 29.47
C LYS A 45 26.21 -1.30 30.46
N GLU A 46 26.66 -2.43 29.92
CA GLU A 46 28.07 -2.87 30.04
C GLU A 46 28.40 -4.05 29.10
N LEU A 47 29.56 -3.95 28.45
CA LEU A 47 30.27 -5.02 27.72
C LEU A 47 31.09 -5.82 28.76
N PRO A 48 31.48 -7.07 28.46
CA PRO A 48 32.87 -7.23 28.03
C PRO A 48 33.12 -8.28 26.93
N THR A 49 34.31 -8.14 26.38
CA THR A 49 34.96 -8.78 25.24
C THR A 49 35.64 -10.12 25.58
N GLU A 50 36.02 -10.85 24.51
CA GLU A 50 37.00 -11.95 24.34
C GLU A 50 36.36 -13.31 23.97
N SER A 51 36.42 -13.71 22.68
CA SER A 51 37.54 -14.35 21.96
C SER A 51 37.83 -15.78 22.46
N THR A 52 37.57 -16.81 21.65
CA THR A 52 38.63 -17.61 20.96
C THR A 52 37.98 -18.58 19.95
N ARG A 53 38.73 -18.76 18.87
CA ARG A 53 38.57 -19.49 17.60
C ARG A 53 38.58 -21.03 17.76
N ALA A 54 37.82 -21.76 16.93
CA ALA A 54 38.26 -22.99 16.26
C ALA A 54 37.25 -23.47 15.20
N GLU A 55 37.81 -23.85 14.05
CA GLU A 55 37.17 -24.34 12.84
C GLU A 55 36.61 -25.76 13.01
N SER A 56 35.53 -26.08 12.31
CA SER A 56 35.38 -27.36 11.59
C SER A 56 34.16 -27.30 10.68
N GLY A 57 34.40 -27.53 9.39
CA GLY A 57 33.36 -27.62 8.40
C GLY A 57 32.55 -28.90 8.51
N LEU A 58 31.28 -28.84 8.11
CA LEU A 58 30.59 -29.98 7.53
C LEU A 58 29.32 -29.56 6.80
N ASN A 59 29.29 -29.94 5.52
CA ASN A 59 28.15 -30.34 4.71
C ASN A 59 26.90 -29.45 4.68
N ILE A 60 26.83 -28.69 3.59
CA ILE A 60 25.60 -28.25 2.95
C ILE A 60 24.86 -29.51 2.46
N GLN A 61 23.95 -30.04 3.27
CA GLN A 61 22.83 -30.83 2.77
C GLN A 61 21.66 -29.88 2.53
N ASN A 62 21.17 -29.87 1.30
CA ASN A 62 19.98 -29.17 0.85
C ASN A 62 18.79 -29.54 1.74
N VAL A 63 18.48 -28.72 2.73
CA VAL A 63 17.17 -28.71 3.36
C VAL A 63 16.29 -27.80 2.51
N ILE A 64 15.56 -28.42 1.60
CA ILE A 64 14.37 -27.80 1.01
C ILE A 64 13.40 -27.61 2.19
N VAL A 65 13.36 -26.41 2.74
CA VAL A 65 12.25 -26.00 3.59
C VAL A 65 11.07 -25.79 2.64
N GLU A 66 10.26 -26.83 2.46
CA GLU A 66 8.88 -26.65 2.01
C GLU A 66 8.22 -25.72 3.02
N CYS A 67 8.12 -24.44 2.65
CA CYS A 67 7.20 -23.51 3.28
C CYS A 67 5.77 -23.96 2.95
N VAL A 68 5.30 -24.97 3.68
CA VAL A 68 3.88 -25.28 3.80
C VAL A 68 3.28 -24.07 4.54
N SER A 69 2.82 -23.11 3.76
CA SER A 69 2.00 -22.02 4.26
C SER A 69 0.78 -22.65 4.93
N PRO A 70 0.53 -22.44 6.24
CA PRO A 70 -0.75 -22.84 6.79
C PRO A 70 -1.80 -22.03 6.03
N GLU A 71 -2.74 -22.71 5.39
CA GLU A 71 -3.97 -22.06 4.95
C GLU A 71 -4.63 -21.50 6.21
N PRO A 72 -4.86 -20.19 6.34
CA PRO A 72 -5.76 -19.71 7.37
C PRO A 72 -7.18 -20.03 6.90
N THR A 73 -7.65 -21.24 7.22
CA THR A 73 -9.08 -21.53 7.34
C THR A 73 -9.57 -20.86 8.62
N ALA A 74 -9.81 -19.56 8.54
CA ALA A 74 -10.61 -18.83 9.52
C ALA A 74 -11.61 -18.00 8.73
N SER A 75 -12.87 -18.42 8.82
CA SER A 75 -14.01 -17.70 8.30
C SER A 75 -14.01 -16.28 8.86
N LEU A 76 -13.78 -15.29 8.00
CA LEU A 76 -13.98 -13.87 8.27
C LEU A 76 -15.48 -13.52 8.32
N ALA A 77 -16.26 -14.34 9.01
CA ALA A 77 -17.69 -14.14 9.19
C ALA A 77 -17.91 -13.62 10.62
N ASN A 78 -18.29 -12.35 10.72
CA ASN A 78 -18.82 -11.68 11.92
C ASN A 78 -17.82 -11.03 12.90
N VAL A 79 -16.84 -10.28 12.39
CA VAL A 79 -16.51 -9.01 13.05
C VAL A 79 -17.53 -8.00 12.51
N GLY A 80 -18.21 -7.25 13.38
CA GLY A 80 -19.27 -6.31 12.99
C GLY A 80 -18.84 -5.38 11.85
N ASN A 81 -19.80 -4.82 11.12
CA ASN A 81 -19.65 -3.95 9.93
C ASN A 81 -18.82 -2.64 10.16
N THR A 82 -17.97 -2.57 11.17
CA THR A 82 -17.05 -1.48 11.42
C THR A 82 -16.00 -1.46 10.31
N ALA A 83 -15.94 -0.34 9.59
CA ALA A 83 -14.83 -0.10 8.67
C ALA A 83 -13.52 -0.02 9.47
N LEU A 84 -12.48 -0.70 9.01
CA LEU A 84 -11.15 -0.68 9.62
C LEU A 84 -10.13 -0.14 8.62
N CYS A 85 -9.01 0.38 9.14
CA CYS A 85 -7.86 0.72 8.31
C CYS A 85 -7.34 -0.53 7.61
N LEU A 86 -7.17 -0.47 6.29
CA LEU A 86 -6.69 -1.62 5.51
C LEU A 86 -5.35 -2.18 6.02
N VAL A 87 -4.44 -1.30 6.45
CA VAL A 87 -3.07 -1.65 6.83
C VAL A 87 -2.95 -2.00 8.31
N THR A 88 -3.43 -1.14 9.20
CA THR A 88 -3.27 -1.33 10.66
C THR A 88 -4.45 -2.03 11.31
N GLN A 89 -5.60 -2.13 10.64
CA GLN A 89 -6.86 -2.64 11.19
C GLN A 89 -7.40 -1.83 12.39
N ASP A 90 -6.88 -0.63 12.64
CA ASP A 90 -7.48 0.31 13.61
C ASP A 90 -8.78 0.91 13.07
N ASP A 91 -9.62 1.44 13.96
CA ASP A 91 -10.99 1.90 13.65
C ASP A 91 -11.15 3.42 13.60
N PHE A 92 -10.16 4.23 14.02
CA PHE A 92 -10.28 5.70 13.99
C PHE A 92 -8.94 6.46 14.09
N PRO A 93 -8.76 7.63 13.43
CA PRO A 93 -9.65 8.25 12.44
C PRO A 93 -9.44 7.69 11.02
N LEU A 94 -10.54 7.31 10.37
CA LEU A 94 -10.52 6.68 9.04
C LEU A 94 -10.92 7.63 7.92
N VAL A 95 -10.24 7.48 6.79
CA VAL A 95 -10.48 8.21 5.55
C VAL A 95 -10.61 7.23 4.38
N SER A 96 -11.67 7.37 3.60
CA SER A 96 -11.81 6.65 2.33
C SER A 96 -11.18 7.46 1.21
N CYS A 97 -10.13 6.94 0.58
CA CYS A 97 -9.46 7.59 -0.55
C CYS A 97 -9.44 6.70 -1.80
N PRO A 98 -9.44 7.29 -3.01
CA PRO A 98 -9.31 6.50 -4.22
C PRO A 98 -7.88 5.96 -4.38
N VAL A 99 -7.77 4.73 -4.90
CA VAL A 99 -6.50 4.04 -5.14
C VAL A 99 -5.78 4.62 -6.34
N LEU A 100 -6.51 4.79 -7.45
CA LEU A 100 -6.00 5.42 -8.66
C LEU A 100 -6.73 6.74 -8.88
N GLN A 101 -5.95 7.81 -9.02
CA GLN A 101 -6.40 9.10 -9.51
C GLN A 101 -5.59 9.41 -10.78
N LEU A 102 -6.28 9.75 -11.86
CA LEU A 102 -5.66 10.18 -13.11
C LEU A 102 -5.93 11.67 -13.29
N LEU A 103 -4.94 12.39 -13.83
CA LEU A 103 -5.08 13.81 -14.11
C LEU A 103 -6.10 14.02 -15.24
N PRO A 104 -7.04 14.98 -15.10
CA PRO A 104 -7.96 15.32 -16.16
C PRO A 104 -7.21 15.76 -17.43
N GLY A 105 -7.66 15.31 -18.60
CA GLY A 105 -7.10 15.70 -19.89
C GLY A 105 -5.94 14.84 -20.39
N ASP A 106 -5.47 13.86 -19.61
CA ASP A 106 -4.43 12.93 -20.07
C ASP A 106 -5.03 11.82 -20.95
N ASN A 107 -4.36 11.50 -22.06
CA ASN A 107 -4.75 10.41 -22.96
C ASN A 107 -4.62 9.02 -22.33
N ILE A 108 -4.03 8.95 -21.13
CA ILE A 108 -3.90 7.73 -20.33
C ILE A 108 -5.24 7.06 -20.10
N VAL A 109 -6.32 7.81 -19.79
CA VAL A 109 -7.64 7.19 -19.54
C VAL A 109 -8.10 6.42 -20.78
N SER A 110 -8.01 7.02 -21.96
CA SER A 110 -8.40 6.36 -23.22
C SER A 110 -7.53 5.14 -23.56
N ARG A 111 -6.22 5.21 -23.28
CA ARG A 111 -5.31 4.08 -23.51
C ARG A 111 -5.58 2.92 -22.55
N LEU A 112 -5.82 3.22 -21.28
CA LEU A 112 -6.20 2.21 -20.29
C LEU A 112 -7.57 1.62 -20.62
N ALA A 113 -8.57 2.44 -20.95
CA ALA A 113 -9.88 1.97 -21.36
C ALA A 113 -9.78 1.00 -22.54
N TYR A 114 -9.04 1.37 -23.58
CA TYR A 114 -8.78 0.49 -24.73
C TYR A 114 -8.06 -0.81 -24.32
N ALA A 115 -7.00 -0.71 -23.52
CA ALA A 115 -6.24 -1.88 -23.05
C ALA A 115 -7.07 -2.80 -22.13
N TRP A 116 -8.07 -2.25 -21.45
CA TRP A 116 -8.92 -3.00 -20.53
C TRP A 116 -10.24 -3.43 -21.16
N GLY A 117 -10.42 -3.18 -22.47
CA GLY A 117 -11.64 -3.52 -23.19
C GLY A 117 -12.87 -2.77 -22.66
N SER A 118 -12.67 -1.59 -22.08
CA SER A 118 -13.72 -0.74 -21.52
C SER A 118 -13.93 0.52 -22.37
N ASP A 119 -15.11 1.11 -22.24
CA ASP A 119 -15.36 2.46 -22.71
C ASP A 119 -14.67 3.49 -21.79
N SER A 120 -14.17 4.59 -22.37
CA SER A 120 -13.46 5.65 -21.63
C SER A 120 -14.36 6.39 -20.65
N ALA A 121 -15.62 6.66 -21.01
CA ALA A 121 -16.56 7.33 -20.11
C ALA A 121 -16.95 6.41 -18.95
N LYS A 122 -17.10 5.11 -19.22
CA LYS A 122 -17.28 4.10 -18.16
C LYS A 122 -16.08 4.06 -17.22
N LEU A 123 -14.86 4.02 -17.74
CA LEU A 123 -13.66 4.01 -16.90
C LEU A 123 -13.53 5.30 -16.08
N ASP A 124 -13.80 6.46 -16.66
CA ASP A 124 -13.80 7.74 -15.94
C ASP A 124 -14.84 7.76 -14.80
N PHE A 125 -16.03 7.21 -15.05
CA PHE A 125 -17.04 7.01 -14.01
C PHE A 125 -16.54 6.09 -12.89
N ASP A 126 -15.93 4.95 -13.24
CA ASP A 126 -15.41 3.99 -12.26
C ASP A 126 -14.27 4.57 -11.42
N LEU A 127 -13.39 5.38 -12.02
CA LEU A 127 -12.32 6.06 -11.29
C LEU A 127 -12.86 6.98 -10.18
N LYS A 128 -14.02 7.62 -10.41
CA LYS A 128 -14.63 8.57 -9.47
C LYS A 128 -15.55 7.89 -8.46
N ASN A 129 -16.32 6.90 -8.90
CA ASN A 129 -17.47 6.40 -8.15
C ASN A 129 -17.35 4.94 -7.71
N SER A 130 -16.43 4.15 -8.28
CA SER A 130 -16.35 2.72 -7.98
C SER A 130 -15.79 2.49 -6.57
N SER A 131 -16.49 1.70 -5.76
CA SER A 131 -15.96 1.20 -4.49
C SER A 131 -14.72 0.32 -4.68
N PHE A 132 -14.57 -0.30 -5.87
CA PHE A 132 -13.39 -1.07 -6.23
C PHE A 132 -12.18 -0.21 -6.58
N ASN A 133 -12.31 1.11 -6.65
CA ASN A 133 -11.18 2.05 -6.71
C ASN A 133 -10.96 2.77 -5.37
N ARG A 134 -11.47 2.28 -4.23
CA ARG A 134 -11.33 2.98 -2.93
C ARG A 134 -10.77 2.08 -1.84
N ILE A 135 -9.98 2.67 -0.96
CA ILE A 135 -9.49 2.05 0.29
C ILE A 135 -9.77 2.93 1.48
N THR A 136 -9.93 2.30 2.64
CA THR A 136 -10.06 2.99 3.93
C THR A 136 -8.73 2.92 4.66
N LEU A 137 -8.18 4.08 5.00
CA LEU A 137 -6.89 4.23 5.66
C LEU A 137 -7.01 5.18 6.85
N LEU A 138 -6.07 5.08 7.80
CA LEU A 138 -5.83 6.18 8.74
C LEU A 138 -5.35 7.43 7.98
N GLU A 139 -5.64 8.62 8.49
CA GLU A 139 -5.30 9.89 7.84
C GLU A 139 -3.78 10.05 7.59
N ASN A 140 -2.95 9.64 8.55
CA ASN A 140 -1.49 9.64 8.44
C ASN A 140 -0.97 8.67 7.36
N LEU A 141 -1.66 7.56 7.12
CA LEU A 141 -1.33 6.61 6.05
C LEU A 141 -1.85 7.10 4.70
N MET A 142 -3.02 7.73 4.69
CA MET A 142 -3.62 8.32 3.50
C MET A 142 -2.73 9.41 2.91
N SER A 143 -2.25 10.36 3.72
CA SER A 143 -1.36 11.43 3.26
C SER A 143 -0.07 10.90 2.60
N ARG A 144 0.45 9.79 3.12
CA ARG A 144 1.64 9.07 2.61
C ARG A 144 1.34 8.19 1.39
N PHE A 145 0.08 7.82 1.19
CA PHE A 145 -0.38 7.01 0.06
C PHE A 145 -0.81 7.86 -1.13
N GLY A 146 -1.55 8.95 -0.92
CA GLY A 146 -2.38 9.59 -1.93
C GLY A 146 -1.65 10.25 -3.10
N SER A 147 -0.36 10.58 -2.94
CA SER A 147 0.39 11.22 -4.01
C SER A 147 1.03 10.20 -4.96
N VAL A 148 0.76 10.31 -6.26
CA VAL A 148 1.42 9.49 -7.29
C VAL A 148 2.91 9.85 -7.42
N TYR A 149 3.22 11.14 -7.43
CA TYR A 149 4.59 11.68 -7.48
C TYR A 149 5.22 11.86 -6.09
N GLY A 150 4.53 11.39 -5.06
CA GLY A 150 4.82 11.67 -3.65
C GLY A 150 4.66 10.45 -2.73
N GLY A 151 4.26 9.30 -3.28
CA GLY A 151 3.82 8.16 -2.49
C GLY A 151 4.98 7.52 -1.75
N HIS A 152 4.82 7.37 -0.43
CA HIS A 152 5.81 6.69 0.41
C HIS A 152 5.68 5.16 0.33
N TRP A 153 4.53 4.69 -0.14
CA TRP A 153 4.24 3.27 -0.25
C TRP A 153 3.18 3.01 -1.32
N ALA A 154 3.11 1.74 -1.72
CA ALA A 154 2.10 1.22 -2.63
C ALA A 154 1.50 -0.07 -2.06
N ILE A 155 0.34 -0.42 -2.59
CA ILE A 155 -0.25 -1.75 -2.41
C ILE A 155 0.01 -2.52 -3.69
N VAL A 156 0.43 -3.77 -3.60
CA VAL A 156 0.78 -4.58 -4.78
C VAL A 156 -0.06 -5.85 -4.75
N PRO A 157 -0.73 -6.24 -5.85
CA PRO A 157 -1.46 -7.51 -5.88
C PRO A 157 -0.50 -8.67 -5.66
N ASP A 158 -1.01 -9.79 -5.13
CA ASP A 158 -0.18 -10.99 -4.97
C ASP A 158 0.43 -11.45 -6.31
N ILE A 159 1.58 -12.11 -6.22
CA ILE A 159 2.35 -12.50 -7.41
C ILE A 159 1.55 -13.37 -8.39
N ARG A 160 0.60 -14.17 -7.89
CA ARG A 160 -0.30 -14.99 -8.72
C ARG A 160 -1.25 -14.11 -9.53
N THR A 161 -1.90 -13.13 -8.90
CA THR A 161 -2.75 -12.16 -9.60
C THR A 161 -1.96 -11.38 -10.65
N LEU A 162 -0.75 -10.93 -10.30
CA LEU A 162 0.14 -10.25 -11.25
C LEU A 162 0.52 -11.15 -12.43
N GLY A 163 0.80 -12.43 -12.19
CA GLY A 163 1.12 -13.42 -13.23
C GLY A 163 -0.01 -13.58 -14.25
N LEU A 164 -1.24 -13.75 -13.76
CA LEU A 164 -2.43 -13.86 -14.61
C LEU A 164 -2.64 -12.60 -15.45
N ILE A 165 -2.57 -11.42 -14.84
CA ILE A 165 -2.78 -10.15 -15.54
C ILE A 165 -1.67 -9.89 -16.55
N ASN A 166 -0.41 -10.19 -16.22
CA ASN A 166 0.71 -10.06 -17.15
C ASN A 166 0.57 -11.00 -18.35
N GLY A 167 0.10 -12.24 -18.13
CA GLY A 167 -0.22 -13.16 -19.21
C GLY A 167 -1.29 -12.59 -20.14
N ALA A 168 -2.39 -12.09 -19.58
CA ALA A 168 -3.45 -11.43 -20.34
C ALA A 168 -2.95 -10.18 -21.10
N ALA A 169 -2.14 -9.35 -20.45
CA ALA A 169 -1.59 -8.13 -21.04
C ALA A 169 -0.63 -8.42 -22.22
N LYS A 170 0.16 -9.50 -22.15
CA LYS A 170 1.08 -9.91 -23.23
C LYS A 170 0.35 -10.54 -24.42
N ASN A 171 -0.72 -11.28 -24.17
CA ASN A 171 -1.47 -12.00 -25.20
C ASN A 171 -2.43 -11.11 -26.03
N HIS A 172 -2.42 -9.80 -25.79
CA HIS A 172 -3.18 -8.78 -26.52
C HIS A 172 -3.00 -8.77 -28.06
N SER A 173 -1.95 -9.40 -28.57
CA SER A 173 -1.45 -9.20 -29.93
C SER A 173 -2.19 -9.93 -31.07
N SER A 174 -3.35 -10.58 -30.84
CA SER A 174 -3.98 -11.31 -31.96
C SER A 174 -5.50 -11.26 -32.15
N ARG A 175 -6.37 -10.98 -31.17
CA ARG A 175 -7.84 -11.04 -31.44
C ARG A 175 -8.75 -10.03 -30.72
N ARG A 176 -8.46 -9.59 -29.49
CA ARG A 176 -9.30 -8.62 -28.75
C ARG A 176 -8.56 -8.11 -27.51
N PRO A 177 -8.82 -6.87 -27.03
CA PRO A 177 -8.46 -6.48 -25.67
C PRO A 177 -9.08 -7.43 -24.61
N PRO A 178 -8.39 -7.70 -23.50
CA PRO A 178 -8.99 -8.38 -22.35
C PRO A 178 -10.11 -7.50 -21.82
N LEU A 179 -11.18 -8.14 -21.35
CA LEU A 179 -12.31 -7.47 -20.75
C LEU A 179 -12.11 -7.56 -19.25
N TYR A 180 -11.55 -6.51 -18.66
CA TYR A 180 -10.96 -6.67 -17.33
C TYR A 180 -11.93 -7.14 -16.25
N LEU A 181 -13.21 -6.76 -16.33
CA LEU A 181 -14.24 -7.21 -15.38
C LEU A 181 -14.74 -8.63 -15.66
N GLU A 182 -14.59 -9.13 -16.89
CA GLU A 182 -14.95 -10.50 -17.25
C GLU A 182 -13.80 -11.46 -16.91
N ASP A 183 -12.58 -11.09 -17.30
CA ASP A 183 -11.37 -11.89 -17.07
C ASP A 183 -10.89 -11.81 -15.60
N PHE A 184 -11.10 -10.67 -14.95
CA PHE A 184 -10.76 -10.42 -13.55
C PHE A 184 -11.95 -9.78 -12.82
N PRO A 185 -12.98 -10.56 -12.43
CA PRO A 185 -14.17 -9.99 -11.79
C PRO A 185 -13.85 -9.32 -10.46
N ASN A 186 -14.71 -8.39 -10.05
CA ASN A 186 -14.62 -7.77 -8.74
C ASN A 186 -14.72 -8.84 -7.64
N ALA A 187 -13.65 -8.99 -6.87
CA ALA A 187 -13.52 -10.04 -5.87
C ALA A 187 -12.50 -9.63 -4.81
N MET A 188 -12.63 -10.19 -3.62
CA MET A 188 -11.64 -10.07 -2.56
C MET A 188 -10.32 -10.70 -3.02
N ARG A 189 -9.21 -9.96 -2.92
CA ARG A 189 -7.87 -10.42 -3.33
C ARG A 189 -6.82 -10.07 -2.30
N TRP A 190 -5.70 -10.80 -2.36
CA TRP A 190 -4.54 -10.55 -1.53
C TRP A 190 -3.66 -9.45 -2.11
N TYR A 191 -3.21 -8.57 -1.23
CA TYR A 191 -2.31 -7.46 -1.51
C TYR A 191 -1.18 -7.42 -0.50
N GLU A 192 -0.07 -6.82 -0.89
CA GLU A 192 1.13 -6.61 -0.09
C GLU A 192 1.38 -5.12 0.09
N TYR A 193 1.76 -4.72 1.30
CA TYR A 193 2.30 -3.37 1.54
C TYR A 193 3.73 -3.31 1.05
N VAL A 194 4.04 -2.36 0.16
CA VAL A 194 5.40 -2.16 -0.34
C VAL A 194 5.88 -0.73 -0.05
N PRO A 195 6.87 -0.54 0.82
CA PRO A 195 7.45 0.77 1.07
C PRO A 195 8.29 1.21 -0.12
N LEU A 196 8.06 2.43 -0.60
CA LEU A 196 8.78 3.02 -1.73
C LEU A 196 9.80 4.07 -1.25
N ARG A 197 9.51 4.79 -0.17
CA ARG A 197 10.39 5.80 0.45
C ARG A 197 9.91 6.17 1.86
N GLY A 198 10.74 6.94 2.56
CA GLY A 198 10.40 7.56 3.85
C GLY A 198 10.74 6.69 5.05
N ASN A 199 10.76 7.28 6.24
CA ASN A 199 11.43 6.69 7.41
C ASN A 199 10.59 5.67 8.19
N LEU A 200 9.52 5.11 7.60
CA LEU A 200 8.65 4.19 8.31
C LEU A 200 9.35 2.82 8.46
N LYS A 201 9.80 2.52 9.68
CA LYS A 201 10.52 1.28 10.01
C LYS A 201 9.63 0.20 10.64
N VAL A 202 8.52 0.59 11.26
CA VAL A 202 7.62 -0.32 12.00
C VAL A 202 6.17 0.03 11.71
N ILE A 203 5.33 -0.99 11.54
CA ILE A 203 3.87 -0.88 11.47
C ILE A 203 3.29 -1.83 12.52
N VAL A 204 2.44 -1.29 13.39
CA VAL A 204 1.65 -2.08 14.34
C VAL A 204 0.29 -2.34 13.71
N ARG A 205 -0.17 -3.59 13.76
CA ARG A 205 -1.44 -4.02 13.17
C ARG A 205 -2.29 -4.71 14.22
N PHE A 206 -3.50 -4.21 14.44
CA PHE A 206 -4.51 -4.83 15.29
C PHE A 206 -5.00 -6.15 14.70
N ASP A 207 -5.18 -7.16 15.55
CA ASP A 207 -5.84 -8.43 15.19
C ASP A 207 -7.23 -8.49 15.85
N PRO A 208 -8.30 -8.14 15.13
CA PRO A 208 -9.65 -8.17 15.68
C PRO A 208 -10.19 -9.59 15.91
N GLY A 209 -9.54 -10.61 15.33
CA GLY A 209 -9.99 -12.01 15.37
C GLY A 209 -9.28 -12.88 16.40
N ALA A 210 -8.20 -12.38 17.01
CA ALA A 210 -7.56 -13.06 18.14
C ALA A 210 -8.53 -13.02 19.34
N GLU A 211 -9.25 -14.14 19.54
CA GLU A 211 -10.33 -14.28 20.52
C GLU A 211 -9.97 -13.65 21.88
N THR A 212 -10.55 -12.49 22.15
CA THR A 212 -10.47 -11.84 23.46
C THR A 212 -11.58 -12.38 24.34
N ASN A 213 -11.35 -13.58 24.89
CA ASN A 213 -11.97 -13.94 26.17
C ASN A 213 -11.36 -13.03 27.25
N ALA A 214 -11.83 -11.78 27.33
CA ALA A 214 -11.44 -10.74 28.29
C ALA A 214 -9.94 -10.31 28.32
N GLY A 215 -9.16 -10.63 27.29
CA GLY A 215 -7.76 -10.21 27.17
C GLY A 215 -7.58 -8.80 26.60
N PRO A 216 -6.40 -8.17 26.80
CA PRO A 216 -6.05 -6.92 26.12
C PRO A 216 -6.04 -7.11 24.58
N PRO A 217 -6.26 -6.04 23.81
CA PRO A 217 -6.19 -6.08 22.35
C PRO A 217 -4.85 -6.67 21.87
N VAL A 218 -4.90 -7.56 20.88
CA VAL A 218 -3.71 -8.20 20.31
C VAL A 218 -3.21 -7.40 19.11
N TYR A 219 -1.90 -7.14 19.08
CA TYR A 219 -1.24 -6.42 18.00
C TYR A 219 -0.06 -7.20 17.45
N GLY A 220 0.03 -7.28 16.12
CA GLY A 220 1.21 -7.75 15.40
C GLY A 220 2.13 -6.59 15.05
N ILE A 221 3.44 -6.79 15.22
CA ILE A 221 4.48 -5.83 14.83
C ILE A 221 5.10 -6.29 13.51
N HIS A 222 5.09 -5.40 12.53
CA HIS A 222 5.74 -5.60 11.24
C HIS A 222 6.92 -4.64 11.13
N GLU A 223 8.10 -5.16 10.85
CA GLU A 223 9.32 -4.36 10.69
C GLU A 223 9.73 -4.26 9.21
N PHE A 224 10.44 -3.19 8.87
CA PHE A 224 10.97 -2.98 7.53
C PHE A 224 12.15 -3.93 7.25
N PRO A 225 12.21 -4.59 6.07
CA PRO A 225 11.20 -4.60 5.01
C PRO A 225 9.97 -5.43 5.38
N PHE A 226 8.77 -4.88 5.17
CA PHE A 226 7.50 -5.45 5.63
C PHE A 226 7.05 -6.71 4.84
N LEU A 227 7.81 -7.79 4.94
CA LEU A 227 7.60 -9.04 4.21
C LEU A 227 6.24 -9.70 4.52
N ASN A 228 5.82 -9.64 5.78
CA ASN A 228 4.62 -10.34 6.25
C ASN A 228 3.38 -9.45 6.29
N LEU A 229 3.46 -8.20 5.80
CA LEU A 229 2.34 -7.27 5.84
C LEU A 229 1.46 -7.44 4.59
N ARG A 230 0.60 -8.46 4.66
CA ARG A 230 -0.37 -8.82 3.62
C ARG A 230 -1.79 -8.62 4.12
N PHE A 231 -2.68 -8.17 3.25
CA PHE A 231 -4.09 -7.94 3.59
C PHE A 231 -4.98 -8.27 2.41
N GLN A 232 -6.26 -8.51 2.72
CA GLN A 232 -7.28 -8.71 1.72
C GLN A 232 -8.00 -7.39 1.44
N SER A 233 -8.33 -7.14 0.18
CA SER A 233 -9.13 -5.99 -0.22
C SER A 233 -9.99 -6.31 -1.44
N THR A 234 -11.11 -5.62 -1.56
CA THR A 234 -11.99 -5.69 -2.74
C THR A 234 -11.50 -4.80 -3.88
N VAL A 235 -10.54 -3.90 -3.64
CA VAL A 235 -9.98 -3.02 -4.67
C VAL A 235 -9.64 -3.82 -5.92
N HIS A 236 -9.94 -3.27 -7.08
CA HIS A 236 -9.64 -3.92 -8.34
C HIS A 236 -8.13 -3.87 -8.65
N PRO A 237 -7.49 -5.00 -9.00
CA PRO A 237 -6.04 -5.04 -9.22
C PRO A 237 -5.57 -4.13 -10.35
N TYR A 238 -6.44 -3.81 -11.32
CA TYR A 238 -6.07 -2.92 -12.44
C TYR A 238 -5.79 -1.48 -11.96
N PHE A 239 -6.61 -0.94 -11.06
CA PHE A 239 -6.36 0.38 -10.46
C PHE A 239 -5.07 0.35 -9.63
N VAL A 240 -4.86 -0.73 -8.88
CA VAL A 240 -3.66 -0.94 -8.08
C VAL A 240 -2.40 -0.97 -8.93
N ILE A 241 -2.40 -1.73 -10.02
CA ILE A 241 -1.25 -1.90 -10.90
C ILE A 241 -0.83 -0.56 -11.49
N VAL A 242 -1.77 0.25 -12.00
CA VAL A 242 -1.46 1.57 -12.56
C VAL A 242 -0.88 2.49 -11.49
N ASN A 243 -1.54 2.62 -10.33
CA ASN A 243 -1.06 3.48 -9.25
C ASN A 243 0.33 3.06 -8.78
N THR A 244 0.55 1.76 -8.60
CA THR A 244 1.83 1.19 -8.18
C THR A 244 2.92 1.43 -9.22
N ALA A 245 2.63 1.18 -10.49
CA ALA A 245 3.59 1.40 -11.57
C ALA A 245 4.04 2.85 -11.64
N GLN A 246 3.10 3.80 -11.58
CA GLN A 246 3.41 5.23 -11.60
C GLN A 246 4.25 5.65 -10.39
N LYS A 247 3.86 5.23 -9.18
CA LYS A 247 4.63 5.50 -7.96
C LYS A 247 6.02 4.88 -7.98
N ALA A 248 6.15 3.63 -8.43
CA ALA A 248 7.42 2.92 -8.48
C ALA A 248 8.36 3.52 -9.52
N MET A 249 7.85 3.88 -10.70
CA MET A 249 8.62 4.61 -11.71
C MET A 249 9.14 5.94 -11.18
N HIS A 250 8.30 6.71 -10.49
CA HIS A 250 8.72 7.97 -9.89
C HIS A 250 9.73 7.75 -8.75
N ALA A 251 9.51 6.78 -7.87
CA ALA A 251 10.43 6.47 -6.77
C ALA A 251 11.82 6.10 -7.31
N ARG A 252 11.91 5.29 -8.37
CA ARG A 252 13.19 4.92 -9.00
C ARG A 252 13.96 6.10 -9.60
N ALA A 253 13.27 7.17 -9.99
CA ALA A 253 13.92 8.38 -10.47
C ALA A 253 14.49 9.27 -9.34
N GLY A 254 14.12 8.99 -8.08
CA GLY A 254 14.55 9.75 -6.90
C GLY A 254 15.16 8.88 -5.81
N ARG A 255 15.18 9.38 -4.57
CA ARG A 255 15.58 8.59 -3.38
C ARG A 255 14.48 7.58 -3.07
N SER A 256 14.83 6.29 -3.09
CA SER A 256 13.88 5.19 -2.98
C SER A 256 14.42 4.04 -2.14
N HIS A 257 13.50 3.35 -1.49
CA HIS A 257 13.77 2.13 -0.74
C HIS A 257 13.77 0.87 -1.60
N ILE A 258 13.34 0.96 -2.87
CA ILE A 258 13.21 -0.19 -3.79
C ILE A 258 14.46 -1.08 -3.82
N PRO A 259 15.71 -0.54 -3.92
CA PRO A 259 16.91 -1.38 -3.95
C PRO A 259 17.14 -2.22 -2.68
N TYR A 260 16.59 -1.79 -1.54
CA TYR A 260 16.71 -2.47 -0.25
C TYR A 260 15.54 -3.42 0.02
N LEU A 261 14.55 -3.49 -0.88
CA LEU A 261 13.45 -4.43 -0.74
C LEU A 261 13.89 -5.86 -1.05
N PRO A 262 13.21 -6.86 -0.49
CA PRO A 262 13.36 -8.26 -0.89
C PRO A 262 13.13 -8.45 -2.40
N ALA A 263 13.88 -9.36 -3.01
CA ALA A 263 13.84 -9.61 -4.46
C ALA A 263 12.42 -9.87 -4.98
N GLN A 264 11.58 -10.56 -4.20
CA GLN A 264 10.19 -10.80 -4.55
C GLN A 264 9.37 -9.50 -4.65
N GLN A 265 9.50 -8.58 -3.70
CA GLN A 265 8.78 -7.30 -3.74
C GLN A 265 9.29 -6.43 -4.89
N GLN A 266 10.60 -6.42 -5.15
CA GLN A 266 11.16 -5.74 -6.32
C GLN A 266 10.57 -6.30 -7.62
N HIS A 267 10.51 -7.63 -7.74
CA HIS A 267 9.92 -8.32 -8.89
C HIS A 267 8.44 -7.98 -9.08
N SER A 268 7.64 -7.96 -8.01
CA SER A 268 6.22 -7.56 -8.08
C SER A 268 6.04 -6.10 -8.55
N LEU A 269 6.93 -5.19 -8.12
CA LEU A 269 6.93 -3.81 -8.62
C LEU A 269 7.30 -3.74 -10.11
N ASP A 270 8.32 -4.49 -10.54
CA ASP A 270 8.70 -4.58 -11.95
C ASP A 270 7.57 -5.10 -12.82
N MET A 271 6.87 -6.14 -12.37
CA MET A 271 5.69 -6.65 -13.06
C MET A 271 4.59 -5.60 -13.19
N CYS A 272 4.30 -4.82 -12.14
CA CYS A 272 3.34 -3.72 -12.23
C CYS A 272 3.74 -2.71 -13.32
N ILE A 273 5.02 -2.32 -13.35
CA ILE A 273 5.58 -1.39 -14.34
C ILE A 273 5.46 -1.96 -15.76
N ASP A 274 5.79 -3.23 -15.96
CA ASP A 274 5.75 -3.88 -17.26
C ASP A 274 4.32 -4.01 -17.79
N ILE A 275 3.38 -4.45 -16.95
CA ILE A 275 1.95 -4.51 -17.29
C ILE A 275 1.44 -3.12 -17.68
N TYR A 276 1.73 -2.11 -16.86
CA TYR A 276 1.33 -0.73 -17.14
C TYR A 276 1.90 -0.22 -18.48
N LYS A 277 3.19 -0.43 -18.73
CA LYS A 277 3.82 -0.06 -20.00
C LYS A 277 3.20 -0.79 -21.19
N GLN A 278 2.83 -2.06 -21.05
CA GLN A 278 2.13 -2.80 -22.10
C GLN A 278 0.75 -2.20 -22.38
N TRP A 279 -0.05 -1.92 -21.35
CA TRP A 279 -1.35 -1.27 -21.50
C TRP A 279 -1.24 0.09 -22.19
N LEU A 280 -0.21 0.87 -21.86
CA LEU A 280 0.02 2.14 -22.55
C LEU A 280 0.46 1.94 -24.00
N LYS A 281 1.34 0.98 -24.32
CA LYS A 281 1.84 0.76 -25.69
C LYS A 281 0.73 0.47 -26.70
N ASN A 282 -0.38 -0.11 -26.24
CA ASN A 282 -1.56 -0.35 -27.05
C ASN A 282 -2.15 0.99 -27.49
N ARG A 283 -1.85 1.40 -28.73
CA ARG A 283 -2.48 2.57 -29.35
C ARG A 283 -3.98 2.31 -29.33
N ALA A 284 -4.76 3.24 -28.77
CA ALA A 284 -6.15 3.37 -29.15
C ALA A 284 -6.15 3.43 -30.68
N GLY A 285 -6.66 2.40 -31.34
CA GLY A 285 -6.76 2.35 -32.79
C GLY A 285 -7.34 3.68 -33.26
N GLY A 286 -6.70 4.29 -34.26
CA GLY A 286 -7.11 5.58 -34.76
C GLY A 286 -8.61 5.60 -34.99
N ALA A 287 -9.21 6.76 -34.74
CA ALA A 287 -10.38 7.18 -35.47
C ALA A 287 -10.05 7.06 -36.97
N SER A 288 -10.27 5.87 -37.51
CA SER A 288 -10.27 5.64 -38.94
C SER A 288 -11.50 6.36 -39.43
N ASN A 289 -11.28 7.54 -40.02
CA ASN A 289 -12.20 8.13 -40.99
C ASN A 289 -12.67 7.03 -41.95
N ARG A 290 -13.86 6.49 -41.68
CA ARG A 290 -14.73 5.74 -42.59
C ARG A 290 -16.13 6.14 -42.18
N ALA A 291 -17.06 6.56 -43.02
CA ALA A 291 -17.06 7.06 -44.38
C ALA A 291 -18.46 7.66 -44.50
N HIS A 292 -18.59 8.92 -44.91
CA HIS A 292 -19.81 9.38 -45.57
C HIS A 292 -19.40 9.86 -46.96
N HIS A 293 -19.49 8.91 -47.89
CA HIS A 293 -19.88 9.19 -49.27
C HIS A 293 -21.38 9.51 -49.28
#